data_AF-B1VDA0-F1
#
_entry.id   AF-B1VDA0-F1
#
_cell.length_a   1.000
_cell.length_b   1.000
_cell.length_c   1.000
_cell.angle_alpha   90.00
_cell.angle_beta   90.00
_cell.angle_gamma   90.00
#
_symmetry.space_group_name_H-M   'P 1'
#
loop_
_entity.id
_entity.type
_entity.pdbx_description
1 polymer ?
#
loop_
_entity_poly.entity_id
_entity_poly.type
_entity_poly.pdbx_seq_one_letter_code
_entity_poly.pdbx_strand_id
1 'polypeptide(L)'
;MLSTATVSGMDAQTAGKTARTLELLHSLAYFVPETEKELVGVGLEPGRMVYFAGRSAPLGAPPATVVTATFFNFNPELIASVIPRAWELARPTEVVAARYRAIDAAYVRLFGADVTGSADMAEAAELVSIAAQNIPGVDGRPLYAGWASLDWPAEPHLRFWHALTLLREYRGDGHIAAPSDRGN
;
A
#
# COMPACT_ATOMS: atom_id res chain seq x y z
N MET A 1 33.68 28.41 15.31
CA MET A 1 32.59 28.63 14.33
C MET A 1 32.26 27.30 13.69
N LEU A 2 31.24 26.60 14.19
CA LEU A 2 30.72 25.39 13.57
C LEU A 2 29.62 25.83 12.59
N SER A 3 29.87 25.61 11.30
CA SER A 3 28.92 25.84 10.23
C SER A 3 27.86 24.74 10.28
N THR A 4 26.66 25.09 10.74
CA THR A 4 25.46 24.28 10.52
C THR A 4 25.17 24.30 9.02
N ALA A 5 25.52 23.23 8.32
CA ALA A 5 25.08 23.01 6.95
C ALA A 5 23.56 22.86 6.97
N THR A 6 22.87 23.85 6.38
CA THR A 6 21.43 23.78 6.13
C THR A 6 21.19 22.62 5.16
N VAL A 7 20.56 21.54 5.62
CA VAL A 7 20.00 20.54 4.71
C VAL A 7 18.98 21.28 3.85
N SER A 8 19.29 21.47 2.57
CA SER A 8 18.34 22.02 1.61
C SER A 8 17.19 21.04 1.51
N GLY A 9 16.03 21.42 2.05
CA GLY A 9 14.80 20.63 1.94
C GLY A 9 14.44 20.44 0.46
N MET A 10 13.99 19.24 0.11
CA MET A 10 13.52 18.93 -1.23
C MET A 10 12.40 19.90 -1.63
N ASP A 11 12.54 20.57 -2.78
CA ASP A 11 11.50 21.47 -3.27
C ASP A 11 10.23 20.68 -3.66
N ALA A 12 9.08 21.36 -3.67
CA ALA A 12 7.79 20.71 -3.92
C ALA A 12 7.68 20.08 -5.32
N GLN A 13 8.40 20.61 -6.32
CA GLN A 13 8.40 20.09 -7.68
C GLN A 13 9.15 18.75 -7.74
N THR A 14 10.33 18.68 -7.10
CA THR A 14 11.15 17.48 -6.98
C THR A 14 10.40 16.42 -6.15
N ALA A 15 9.82 16.81 -5.01
CA ALA A 15 8.99 15.91 -4.20
C ALA A 15 7.80 15.35 -5.01
N GLY A 16 7.11 16.21 -5.77
CA GLY A 16 6.00 15.79 -6.63
C GLY A 16 6.43 14.86 -7.78
N LYS A 17 7.61 15.06 -8.38
CA LYS A 17 8.16 14.16 -9.40
C LYS A 17 8.51 12.80 -8.80
N THR A 18 9.23 12.79 -7.69
CA THR A 18 9.60 11.57 -6.96
C THR A 18 8.37 10.76 -6.59
N ALA A 19 7.34 11.40 -6.01
CA ALA A 19 6.09 10.73 -5.67
C ALA A 19 5.41 10.05 -6.87
N ARG A 20 5.38 10.71 -8.04
CA ARG A 20 4.79 10.12 -9.26
C ARG A 20 5.59 8.93 -9.79
N THR A 21 6.92 8.98 -9.73
CA THR A 21 7.76 7.86 -10.14
C THR A 21 7.56 6.67 -9.22
N LEU A 22 7.56 6.90 -7.91
CA LEU A 22 7.36 5.86 -6.90
C LEU A 22 5.95 5.25 -6.95
N GLU A 23 4.94 6.03 -7.35
CA GLU A 23 3.57 5.54 -7.55
C GLU A 23 3.50 4.40 -8.56
N LEU A 24 4.34 4.38 -9.60
CA LEU A 24 4.36 3.30 -10.58
C LEU A 24 4.87 1.99 -9.99
N LEU A 25 5.93 2.08 -9.18
CA LEU A 25 6.53 0.93 -8.49
C LEU A 25 5.54 0.32 -7.50
N HIS A 26 4.73 1.13 -6.83
CA HIS A 26 3.65 0.61 -6.00
C HIS A 26 2.46 0.06 -6.83
N SER A 27 1.97 0.84 -7.79
CA SER A 27 0.69 0.61 -8.47
C SER A 27 0.66 -0.64 -9.32
N LEU A 28 1.81 -1.16 -9.75
CA LEU A 28 1.89 -2.46 -10.43
C LEU A 28 1.17 -3.56 -9.67
N ALA A 29 1.12 -3.48 -8.32
CA ALA A 29 0.39 -4.40 -7.45
C ALA A 29 -1.07 -4.65 -7.85
N TYR A 30 -1.71 -3.69 -8.54
CA TYR A 30 -3.10 -3.79 -8.97
C TYR A 30 -3.29 -4.40 -10.37
N PHE A 31 -2.20 -4.59 -11.12
CA PHE A 31 -2.24 -4.95 -12.54
C PHE A 31 -1.43 -6.19 -12.89
N VAL A 32 -0.44 -6.54 -12.07
CA VAL A 32 0.38 -7.74 -12.31
C VAL A 32 -0.44 -9.02 -12.11
N PRO A 33 -0.31 -10.03 -12.99
CA PRO A 33 -1.10 -11.26 -12.92
C PRO A 33 -0.86 -12.06 -11.63
N GLU A 34 0.31 -11.90 -11.01
CA GLU A 34 0.67 -12.53 -9.74
C GLU A 34 -0.31 -12.17 -8.62
N THR A 35 -0.85 -10.94 -8.62
CA THR A 35 -1.78 -10.50 -7.59
C THR A 35 -3.09 -11.30 -7.65
N GLU A 36 -3.70 -11.43 -8.83
CA GLU A 36 -4.91 -12.24 -8.97
C GLU A 36 -4.61 -13.71 -8.71
N LYS A 37 -3.48 -14.23 -9.23
CA LYS A 37 -3.06 -15.63 -9.00
C LYS A 37 -2.96 -15.96 -7.50
N GLU A 38 -2.22 -15.17 -6.73
CA GLU A 38 -1.99 -15.44 -5.30
C GLU A 38 -3.26 -15.23 -4.47
N LEU A 39 -4.07 -14.23 -4.80
CA LEU A 39 -5.30 -13.93 -4.08
C LEU A 39 -6.42 -14.94 -4.36
N VAL A 40 -6.55 -15.41 -5.61
CA VAL A 40 -7.41 -16.55 -5.93
C VAL A 40 -6.88 -17.82 -5.29
N GLY A 41 -5.55 -17.98 -5.19
CA GLY A 41 -4.91 -19.11 -4.53
C GLY A 41 -5.24 -19.26 -3.04
N VAL A 42 -5.61 -18.16 -2.35
CA VAL A 42 -6.09 -18.20 -0.96
C VAL A 42 -7.61 -18.31 -0.83
N GLY A 43 -8.33 -18.50 -1.95
CA GLY A 43 -9.76 -18.78 -1.98
C GLY A 43 -10.66 -17.63 -2.43
N LEU A 44 -10.11 -16.44 -2.75
CA LEU A 44 -10.92 -15.35 -3.29
C LEU A 44 -11.39 -15.64 -4.71
N GLU A 45 -12.52 -15.07 -5.09
CA GLU A 45 -13.01 -15.11 -6.47
C GLU A 45 -12.30 -14.03 -7.31
N PRO A 46 -12.01 -14.29 -8.60
CA PRO A 46 -11.27 -13.36 -9.45
C PRO A 46 -12.02 -12.03 -9.69
N GLY A 47 -11.31 -11.02 -10.19
CA GLY A 47 -11.89 -9.72 -10.52
C GLY A 47 -12.01 -8.77 -9.32
N ARG A 48 -13.22 -8.24 -9.06
CA ARG A 48 -13.41 -7.12 -8.10
C ARG A 48 -13.17 -7.52 -6.65
N MET A 49 -13.44 -8.78 -6.29
CA MET A 49 -13.21 -9.28 -4.93
C MET A 49 -11.71 -9.24 -4.57
N VAL A 50 -10.83 -9.69 -5.47
CA VAL A 50 -9.37 -9.55 -5.36
C VAL A 50 -8.95 -8.11 -5.05
N TYR A 51 -9.52 -7.12 -5.75
CA TYR A 51 -9.18 -5.72 -5.54
C TYR A 51 -9.61 -5.23 -4.15
N PHE A 52 -10.90 -5.36 -3.81
CA PHE A 52 -11.44 -4.78 -2.58
C PHE A 52 -10.97 -5.52 -1.34
N ALA A 53 -11.01 -6.86 -1.34
CA ALA A 53 -10.52 -7.66 -0.23
C ALA A 53 -9.01 -7.50 -0.07
N GLY A 54 -8.25 -7.57 -1.17
CA GLY A 54 -6.79 -7.38 -1.14
C GLY A 54 -6.39 -6.04 -0.52
N ARG A 55 -7.07 -4.95 -0.90
CA ARG A 55 -6.69 -3.61 -0.42
C ARG A 55 -7.20 -3.29 0.99
N SER A 56 -8.29 -3.92 1.43
CA SER A 56 -8.89 -3.70 2.77
C SER A 56 -8.45 -4.70 3.83
N ALA A 57 -7.83 -5.83 3.47
CA ALA A 57 -7.36 -6.85 4.41
C ALA A 57 -6.40 -6.36 5.52
N PRO A 58 -5.54 -5.33 5.32
CA PRO A 58 -4.76 -4.74 6.42
C PRO A 58 -5.62 -4.14 7.54
N LEU A 59 -6.90 -3.87 7.29
CA LEU A 59 -7.88 -3.43 8.29
C LEU A 59 -8.47 -4.61 9.11
N GLY A 60 -7.98 -5.84 8.89
CA GLY A 60 -8.61 -7.05 9.39
C GLY A 60 -9.77 -7.45 8.48
N ALA A 61 -10.97 -7.63 9.02
CA ALA A 61 -12.17 -8.01 8.27
C ALA A 61 -13.28 -6.96 8.44
N PRO A 62 -13.09 -5.72 7.96
CA PRO A 62 -14.10 -4.68 8.11
C PRO A 62 -15.40 -5.06 7.38
N PRO A 63 -16.58 -4.73 7.93
CA PRO A 63 -17.84 -4.92 7.22
C PRO A 63 -17.88 -4.05 5.95
N ALA A 64 -18.72 -4.42 4.98
CA ALA A 64 -18.80 -3.73 3.69
C ALA A 64 -19.06 -2.23 3.81
N THR A 65 -19.84 -1.79 4.81
CA THR A 65 -20.11 -0.37 5.06
C THR A 65 -18.85 0.43 5.43
N VAL A 66 -17.94 -0.17 6.21
CA VAL A 66 -16.65 0.43 6.55
C VAL A 66 -15.75 0.48 5.31
N VAL A 67 -15.73 -0.59 4.51
CA VAL A 67 -15.00 -0.58 3.23
C VAL A 67 -15.56 0.49 2.29
N THR A 68 -16.88 0.63 2.17
CA THR A 68 -17.50 1.70 1.37
C THR A 68 -17.08 3.09 1.83
N ALA A 69 -17.08 3.35 3.15
CA ALA A 69 -16.64 4.64 3.70
C ALA A 69 -15.16 4.92 3.40
N THR A 70 -14.30 3.91 3.52
CA THR A 70 -12.87 4.02 3.18
C THR A 70 -12.63 4.18 1.67
N PHE A 71 -13.47 3.56 0.84
CA PHE A 71 -13.36 3.54 -0.62
C PHE A 71 -14.44 4.45 -1.26
N PHE A 72 -14.72 5.61 -0.67
CA PHE A 72 -15.85 6.50 -1.02
C PHE A 72 -16.01 6.86 -2.51
N ASN A 73 -14.99 6.68 -3.34
CA ASN A 73 -15.03 6.89 -4.80
C ASN A 73 -15.61 5.71 -5.60
N PHE A 74 -15.98 4.61 -4.95
CA PHE A 74 -16.49 3.39 -5.60
C PHE A 74 -17.99 3.21 -5.36
N ASN A 75 -18.66 2.48 -6.27
CA ASN A 75 -20.08 2.13 -6.12
C ASN A 75 -20.28 1.26 -4.85
N PRO A 76 -21.06 1.72 -3.85
CA PRO A 76 -21.35 0.95 -2.64
C PRO A 76 -21.95 -0.43 -2.90
N GLU A 77 -22.81 -0.58 -3.93
CA GLU A 77 -23.44 -1.86 -4.27
C GLU A 77 -22.42 -2.90 -4.72
N LEU A 78 -21.36 -2.45 -5.41
CA LEU A 78 -20.28 -3.33 -5.84
C LEU A 78 -19.44 -3.83 -4.66
N ILE A 79 -19.22 -2.98 -3.65
CA ILE A 79 -18.49 -3.37 -2.44
C ILE A 79 -19.35 -4.33 -1.60
N ALA A 80 -20.63 -4.01 -1.45
CA ALA A 80 -21.60 -4.82 -0.71
C ALA A 80 -21.75 -6.23 -1.28
N SER A 81 -21.61 -6.40 -2.60
CA SER A 81 -21.73 -7.72 -3.25
C SER A 81 -20.52 -8.64 -3.08
N VAL A 82 -19.33 -8.09 -2.76
CA VAL A 82 -18.08 -8.89 -2.72
C VAL A 82 -17.45 -9.02 -1.34
N ILE A 83 -17.50 -7.98 -0.50
CA ILE A 83 -16.75 -7.96 0.76
C ILE A 83 -17.23 -8.99 1.78
N PRO A 84 -18.55 -9.13 2.06
CA PRO A 84 -19.01 -10.13 3.02
C PRO A 84 -18.56 -11.54 2.63
N ARG A 85 -18.69 -11.89 1.35
CA ARG A 85 -18.27 -13.18 0.81
C ARG A 85 -16.75 -13.38 0.89
N ALA A 86 -15.96 -12.34 0.61
CA ALA A 86 -14.49 -12.43 0.70
C ALA A 86 -14.02 -12.89 2.10
N TRP A 87 -14.65 -12.38 3.15
CA TRP A 87 -14.30 -12.72 4.54
C TRP A 87 -14.81 -14.08 5.00
N GLU A 88 -15.77 -14.68 4.30
CA GLU A 88 -16.10 -16.10 4.45
C GLU A 88 -15.09 -17.02 3.76
N LEU A 89 -14.45 -16.54 2.69
CA LEU A 89 -13.57 -17.32 1.82
C LEU A 89 -12.11 -17.34 2.29
N ALA A 90 -11.59 -16.21 2.77
CA ALA A 90 -10.17 -16.08 3.13
C ALA A 90 -9.99 -15.21 4.37
N ARG A 91 -9.06 -15.59 5.26
CA ARG A 91 -8.73 -14.74 6.40
C ARG A 91 -7.92 -13.53 5.92
N PRO A 92 -8.12 -12.33 6.51
CA PRO A 92 -7.38 -11.15 6.12
C PRO A 92 -5.85 -11.30 6.15
N THR A 93 -5.33 -12.05 7.12
CA THR A 93 -3.89 -12.33 7.24
C THR A 93 -3.37 -13.17 6.07
N GLU A 94 -4.17 -14.10 5.54
CA GLU A 94 -3.83 -14.91 4.36
C GLU A 94 -3.85 -14.06 3.09
N VAL A 95 -4.81 -13.15 2.98
CA VAL A 95 -4.91 -12.16 1.90
C VAL A 95 -3.69 -11.23 1.89
N VAL A 96 -3.28 -10.72 3.06
CA VAL A 96 -2.07 -9.89 3.20
C VAL A 96 -0.82 -10.68 2.81
N ALA A 97 -0.66 -11.91 3.31
CA ALA A 97 0.48 -12.76 2.97
C ALA A 97 0.53 -13.07 1.46
N ALA A 98 -0.62 -13.33 0.83
CA ALA A 98 -0.73 -13.52 -0.62
C ALA A 98 -0.32 -12.29 -1.41
N ARG A 99 -0.65 -11.07 -0.95
CA ARG A 99 -0.15 -9.84 -1.56
C ARG A 99 1.37 -9.76 -1.52
N TYR A 100 2.00 -10.06 -0.38
CA TYR A 100 3.46 -10.06 -0.32
C TYR A 100 4.09 -11.08 -1.27
N ARG A 101 3.54 -12.30 -1.38
CA ARG A 101 4.02 -13.29 -2.37
C ARG A 101 3.84 -12.80 -3.81
N ALA A 102 2.74 -12.12 -4.11
CA ALA A 102 2.50 -11.57 -5.43
C ALA A 102 3.53 -10.50 -5.80
N ILE A 103 3.82 -9.59 -4.86
CA ILE A 103 4.82 -8.53 -5.06
C ILE A 103 6.22 -9.12 -5.17
N ASP A 104 6.55 -10.10 -4.33
CA ASP A 104 7.83 -10.81 -4.39
C ASP A 104 8.06 -11.38 -5.80
N ALA A 105 7.14 -12.21 -6.28
CA ALA A 105 7.22 -12.84 -7.59
C ALA A 105 7.22 -11.80 -8.73
N ALA A 106 6.38 -10.77 -8.65
CA ALA A 106 6.30 -9.74 -9.68
C ALA A 106 7.59 -8.90 -9.76
N TYR A 107 8.15 -8.49 -8.63
CA TYR A 107 9.38 -7.70 -8.59
C TYR A 107 10.57 -8.51 -9.10
N VAL A 108 10.71 -9.77 -8.65
CA VAL A 108 11.78 -10.66 -9.12
C VAL A 108 11.66 -10.89 -10.64
N ARG A 109 10.46 -11.08 -11.17
CA ARG A 109 10.24 -11.23 -12.62
C ARG A 109 10.56 -9.96 -13.40
N LEU A 110 10.15 -8.79 -12.90
CA LEU A 110 10.25 -7.51 -13.62
C LEU A 110 11.65 -6.88 -13.54
N PHE A 111 12.31 -7.00 -12.39
CA PHE A 111 13.61 -6.35 -12.13
C PHE A 111 14.77 -7.35 -12.13
N GLY A 112 14.49 -8.64 -11.95
CA GLY A 112 15.51 -9.68 -11.81
C GLY A 112 16.00 -9.85 -10.37
N ALA A 113 16.38 -11.08 -10.03
CA ALA A 113 16.85 -11.45 -8.69
C ALA A 113 18.11 -10.65 -8.27
N ASP A 114 19.00 -10.37 -9.22
CA ASP A 114 20.22 -9.57 -8.97
C ASP A 114 19.87 -8.15 -8.50
N VAL A 115 18.83 -7.53 -9.08
CA VAL A 115 18.38 -6.19 -8.69
C VAL A 115 17.65 -6.24 -7.36
N THR A 116 16.71 -7.17 -7.17
CA THR A 116 15.93 -7.25 -5.92
C THR A 116 16.80 -7.60 -4.71
N GLY A 117 17.88 -8.36 -4.91
CA GLY A 117 18.87 -8.71 -3.89
C GLY A 117 20.08 -7.78 -3.81
N SER A 118 20.10 -6.68 -4.58
CA SER A 118 21.25 -5.76 -4.63
C SER A 118 21.37 -4.88 -3.38
N ALA A 119 22.59 -4.36 -3.15
CA ALA A 119 22.83 -3.33 -2.15
C ALA A 119 22.03 -2.05 -2.44
N ASP A 120 21.90 -1.68 -3.72
CA ASP A 120 21.12 -0.50 -4.15
C ASP A 120 19.63 -0.64 -3.78
N MET A 121 19.05 -1.84 -3.91
CA MET A 121 17.66 -2.09 -3.47
C MET A 121 17.54 -2.00 -1.94
N ALA A 122 18.53 -2.48 -1.19
CA ALA A 122 18.55 -2.35 0.27
C ALA A 122 18.64 -0.88 0.71
N GLU A 123 19.50 -0.09 0.08
CA GLU A 123 19.61 1.35 0.33
C GLU A 123 18.31 2.08 -0.04
N ALA A 124 17.72 1.78 -1.22
CA ALA A 124 16.46 2.36 -1.62
C ALA A 124 15.33 2.03 -0.63
N ALA A 125 15.27 0.78 -0.16
CA ALA A 125 14.33 0.35 0.87
C ALA A 125 14.52 1.16 2.15
N GLU A 126 15.75 1.32 2.64
CA GLU A 126 16.06 2.09 3.84
C GLU A 126 15.64 3.56 3.72
N LEU A 127 16.02 4.24 2.62
CA LEU A 127 15.69 5.65 2.40
C LEU A 127 14.17 5.91 2.38
N VAL A 128 13.41 5.06 1.70
CA VAL A 128 11.95 5.16 1.67
C VAL A 128 11.34 4.78 3.02
N SER A 129 11.94 3.83 3.74
CA SER A 129 11.52 3.45 5.10
C SER A 129 11.60 4.63 6.06
N ILE A 130 12.71 5.38 6.02
CA ILE A 130 12.90 6.60 6.83
C ILE A 130 11.77 7.60 6.54
N ALA A 131 11.46 7.84 5.27
CA ALA A 131 10.37 8.74 4.90
C ALA A 131 9.00 8.26 5.43
N ALA A 132 8.70 6.97 5.30
CA ALA A 132 7.45 6.39 5.78
C ALA A 132 7.33 6.41 7.32
N GLN A 133 8.43 6.20 8.04
CA GLN A 133 8.47 6.24 9.51
C GLN A 133 8.30 7.65 10.08
N ASN A 134 8.56 8.70 9.28
CA ASN A 134 8.36 10.10 9.67
C ASN A 134 6.94 10.62 9.37
N ILE A 135 6.00 9.76 8.96
CA ILE A 135 4.59 10.13 8.79
C ILE A 135 4.00 10.48 10.17
N PRO A 136 3.39 11.67 10.35
CA PRO A 136 3.11 12.24 11.68
C PRO A 136 1.94 11.60 12.44
N GLY A 137 1.09 10.80 11.79
CA GLY A 137 -0.08 10.20 12.43
C GLY A 137 -1.02 9.48 11.47
N VAL A 138 -2.13 8.95 12.00
CA VAL A 138 -3.11 8.13 11.26
C VAL A 138 -4.46 8.84 11.04
N ASP A 139 -4.60 10.10 11.46
CA ASP A 139 -5.89 10.79 11.56
C ASP A 139 -6.58 10.93 10.20
N GLY A 140 -7.75 10.30 10.06
CA GLY A 140 -8.47 10.24 8.77
C GLY A 140 -7.72 9.46 7.69
N ARG A 141 -6.87 8.50 8.09
CA ARG A 141 -6.03 7.69 7.20
C ARG A 141 -6.23 6.19 7.42
N PRO A 142 -7.44 5.64 7.20
CA PRO A 142 -7.74 4.24 7.52
C PRO A 142 -6.86 3.25 6.75
N LEU A 143 -6.64 3.40 5.44
CA LEU A 143 -5.82 2.46 4.67
C LEU A 143 -4.37 2.51 5.11
N TYR A 144 -3.83 3.72 5.30
CA TYR A 144 -2.50 3.88 5.89
C TYR A 144 -2.42 3.21 7.27
N ALA A 145 -3.39 3.45 8.15
CA ALA A 145 -3.40 2.87 9.50
C ALA A 145 -3.39 1.34 9.48
N GLY A 146 -4.17 0.73 8.58
CA GLY A 146 -4.17 -0.71 8.37
C GLY A 146 -2.79 -1.22 7.99
N TRP A 147 -2.16 -0.64 6.97
CA TRP A 147 -0.81 -1.02 6.53
C TRP A 147 0.26 -0.75 7.59
N ALA A 148 0.19 0.38 8.29
CA ALA A 148 1.14 0.77 9.33
C ALA A 148 1.09 -0.13 10.57
N SER A 149 -0.01 -0.87 10.76
CA SER A 149 -0.17 -1.84 11.85
C SER A 149 0.49 -3.20 11.58
N LEU A 150 0.94 -3.44 10.34
CA LEU A 150 1.56 -4.70 9.96
C LEU A 150 3.06 -4.71 10.28
N ASP A 151 3.59 -5.91 10.52
CA ASP A 151 5.03 -6.11 10.62
C ASP A 151 5.71 -5.80 9.29
N TRP A 152 6.89 -5.17 9.38
CA TRP A 152 7.69 -4.83 8.22
C TRP A 152 8.39 -6.07 7.67
N PRO A 153 8.34 -6.33 6.35
CA PRO A 153 9.01 -7.48 5.76
C PRO A 153 10.54 -7.35 5.84
N ALA A 154 11.22 -8.51 5.92
CA ALA A 154 12.66 -8.59 6.01
C ALA A 154 13.34 -8.32 4.65
N GLU A 155 12.78 -8.86 3.57
CA GLU A 155 13.36 -8.75 2.22
C GLU A 155 13.37 -7.29 1.73
N PRO A 156 14.51 -6.78 1.19
CA PRO A 156 14.66 -5.39 0.79
C PRO A 156 13.56 -4.86 -0.14
N HIS A 157 13.26 -5.57 -1.23
CA HIS A 157 12.26 -5.13 -2.21
C HIS A 157 10.83 -5.16 -1.67
N LEU A 158 10.53 -6.09 -0.76
CA LEU A 158 9.23 -6.12 -0.06
C LEU A 158 9.12 -4.98 0.94
N ARG A 159 10.21 -4.65 1.65
CA ARG A 159 10.27 -3.50 2.55
C ARG A 159 10.09 -2.20 1.80
N PHE A 160 10.76 -2.07 0.66
CA PHE A 160 10.60 -0.96 -0.24
C PHE A 160 9.14 -0.81 -0.69
N TRP A 161 8.50 -1.87 -1.19
CA TRP A 161 7.09 -1.81 -1.59
C TRP A 161 6.15 -1.49 -0.42
N HIS A 162 6.39 -2.06 0.77
CA HIS A 162 5.62 -1.74 1.98
C HIS A 162 5.73 -0.24 2.33
N ALA A 163 6.94 0.32 2.36
CA ALA A 163 7.14 1.73 2.65
C ALA A 163 6.50 2.65 1.59
N LEU A 164 6.53 2.24 0.32
CA LEU A 164 5.76 2.92 -0.74
C LEU A 164 4.25 2.85 -0.52
N THR A 165 3.75 1.72 -0.03
CA THR A 165 2.33 1.56 0.32
C THR A 165 1.92 2.55 1.40
N LEU A 166 2.74 2.69 2.46
CA LEU A 166 2.49 3.65 3.54
C LEU A 166 2.43 5.10 3.03
N LEU A 167 3.45 5.54 2.29
CA LEU A 167 3.50 6.90 1.72
C LEU A 167 2.32 7.18 0.79
N ARG A 168 1.98 6.19 -0.04
CA ARG A 168 0.88 6.30 -0.99
C ARG A 168 -0.47 6.38 -0.29
N GLU A 169 -0.77 5.46 0.63
CA GLU A 169 -2.06 5.44 1.29
C GLU A 169 -2.22 6.66 2.22
N TYR A 170 -1.13 7.15 2.83
CA TYR A 170 -1.18 8.39 3.61
C TYR A 170 -1.55 9.61 2.75
N ARG A 171 -0.96 9.74 1.55
CA ARG A 171 -1.32 10.79 0.58
C ARG A 171 -2.74 10.59 0.03
N GLY A 172 -3.08 9.34 -0.31
CA GLY A 172 -4.36 8.95 -0.90
C GLY A 172 -5.51 9.26 0.04
N ASP A 173 -5.45 8.75 1.28
CA ASP A 173 -6.42 9.02 2.32
C ASP A 173 -6.49 10.52 2.66
N GLY A 174 -5.40 11.29 2.47
CA GLY A 174 -5.39 12.75 2.54
C GLY A 174 -6.36 13.46 1.61
N HIS A 175 -6.49 12.97 0.38
CA HIS A 175 -7.48 13.51 -0.56
C HIS A 175 -8.92 13.12 -0.17
N ILE A 176 -9.10 12.04 0.60
CA ILE A 176 -10.39 11.56 1.12
C ILE A 176 -10.82 12.33 2.37
N ALA A 177 -9.87 12.77 3.19
CA ALA A 177 -10.13 13.53 4.40
C ALA A 177 -10.35 15.03 4.14
N ALA A 178 -9.81 15.58 3.04
CA ALA A 178 -9.97 17.00 2.69
C ALA A 178 -11.44 17.48 2.54
N PRO A 179 -12.42 16.65 2.11
CA PRO A 179 -13.85 16.96 2.21
C PRO A 179 -14.42 17.02 3.63
N SER A 180 -13.72 16.47 4.63
CA SER A 180 -14.16 16.39 6.03
C SER A 180 -13.77 17.63 6.85
N ASP A 181 -12.85 18.45 6.32
CA ASP A 181 -12.34 19.65 6.98
C ASP A 181 -13.19 20.91 6.67
N ARG A 182 -14.44 20.71 6.23
CA ARG A 182 -15.44 21.79 6.16
C ARG A 182 -16.09 21.98 7.53
N GLY A 183 -15.37 22.68 8.40
CA GLY A 183 -15.92 23.43 9.52
C GLY A 183 -16.16 22.63 10.79
N ASN A 184 -15.22 22.77 11.74
CA ASN A 184 -15.58 22.95 13.13
C ASN A 184 -15.23 24.39 13.52
#